data_AF-A0A7W1ZUD4-F1
#
_entry.id   AF-A0A7W1ZUD4-F1
#
_cell.length_a   1.000
_cell.length_b   1.000
_cell.length_c   1.000
_cell.angle_alpha   90.00
_cell.angle_beta   90.00
_cell.angle_gamma   90.00
#
_symmetry.space_group_name_H-M   'P 1'
#
loop_
_entity.id
_entity.type
_entity.pdbx_description
1 polymer ?
#
loop_
_entity_poly.entity_id
_entity_poly.type
_entity_poly.pdbx_seq_one_letter_code
_entity_poly.pdbx_strand_id
1 'polypeptide(L)'
;MDTSFGTPFSKAVLTGVFTGIVTTLICLGYDLFYREATGFSLSELINVSSLIFIVNLIFLSLGLIYYFFVHSFKRGDILYIILFALLTAFTAVKSMQVHRSDDLTLNAEFRHLLTVLVIIIGVAGSLGIPYLFHSKKFDEHVI
;
A
#
# COMPACT_ATOMS: atom_id res chain seq x y z
N MET A 1 22.88 -13.23 20.97
CA MET A 1 23.30 -12.00 20.27
C MET A 1 22.03 -11.21 20.06
N ASP A 2 21.69 -10.37 21.03
CA ASP A 2 20.51 -9.49 20.96
C ASP A 2 20.95 -8.19 20.28
N THR A 3 20.84 -8.14 18.95
CA THR A 3 21.13 -6.93 18.17
C THR A 3 19.85 -6.36 17.60
N SER A 4 18.85 -6.10 18.44
CA SER A 4 17.72 -5.24 18.05
C SER A 4 18.15 -3.80 18.30
N PHE A 5 18.87 -3.20 17.35
CA PHE A 5 19.34 -1.80 17.43
C PHE A 5 18.25 -0.77 17.05
N GLY A 6 17.02 -1.21 16.79
CA GLY A 6 15.90 -0.33 16.43
C GLY A 6 14.95 -0.08 17.60
N THR A 7 14.64 1.19 17.89
CA THR A 7 13.47 1.50 18.74
C THR A 7 12.19 0.93 18.09
N PRO A 8 11.14 0.58 18.86
CA PRO A 8 9.88 0.10 18.29
C PRO A 8 9.29 1.05 17.24
N PHE A 9 9.58 2.35 17.39
CA PHE A 9 9.28 3.38 16.40
C PHE A 9 10.05 3.17 15.09
N SER A 10 11.39 3.08 15.14
CA SER A 10 12.22 2.85 13.95
C SER A 10 11.79 1.58 13.22
N LYS A 11 11.53 0.50 13.99
CA LYS A 11 11.06 -0.76 13.45
C LYS A 11 9.76 -0.61 12.67
N ALA A 12 8.76 0.06 13.23
CA ALA A 12 7.46 0.26 12.58
C ALA A 12 7.57 1.12 11.30
N VAL A 13 8.37 2.19 11.35
CA VAL A 13 8.60 3.08 10.20
C VAL A 13 9.34 2.34 9.07
N LEU A 14 10.43 1.65 9.39
CA LEU A 14 11.21 0.87 8.42
C LEU A 14 10.39 -0.28 7.83
N THR A 15 9.56 -0.94 8.65
CA THR A 15 8.59 -1.94 8.17
C THR A 15 7.64 -1.33 7.14
N GLY A 16 7.07 -0.16 7.44
CA GLY A 16 6.21 0.58 6.52
C GLY A 16 6.91 0.87 5.20
N VAL A 17 8.09 1.50 5.25
CA VAL A 17 8.90 1.84 4.06
C VAL A 17 9.22 0.60 3.22
N PHE A 18 9.72 -0.47 3.84
CA PHE A 18 10.04 -1.71 3.13
C PHE A 18 8.80 -2.30 2.44
N THR A 19 7.67 -2.36 3.16
CA THR A 19 6.40 -2.83 2.60
C THR A 19 5.99 -1.94 1.41
N GLY A 20 6.19 -0.62 1.50
CA GLY A 20 5.95 0.33 0.43
C GLY A 20 6.79 0.08 -0.81
N ILE A 21 8.07 -0.21 -0.65
CA ILE A 21 8.98 -0.53 -1.76
C ILE A 21 8.50 -1.80 -2.48
N VAL A 22 8.24 -2.88 -1.73
CA VAL A 22 7.75 -4.14 -2.31
C VAL A 22 6.41 -3.95 -3.00
N THR A 23 5.49 -3.22 -2.37
CA THR A 23 4.18 -2.92 -2.93
C THR A 23 4.29 -2.10 -4.21
N THR A 24 5.23 -1.14 -4.25
CA THR A 24 5.50 -0.35 -5.45
C THR A 24 5.92 -1.24 -6.61
N LEU A 25 6.81 -2.21 -6.38
CA LEU A 25 7.22 -3.16 -7.43
C LEU A 25 6.04 -3.98 -7.96
N ILE A 26 5.16 -4.44 -7.06
CA ILE A 26 3.94 -5.18 -7.44
C ILE A 26 3.00 -4.29 -8.27
N CYS A 27 2.76 -3.06 -7.82
CA CYS A 27 1.92 -2.09 -8.52
C CYS A 27 2.48 -1.73 -9.90
N LEU A 28 3.79 -1.54 -10.03
CA LEU A 28 4.44 -1.29 -11.33
C LEU A 28 4.33 -2.50 -12.26
N GLY A 29 4.57 -3.71 -11.74
CA GLY A 29 4.39 -4.94 -12.51
C GLY A 29 2.95 -5.09 -13.04
N TYR A 30 1.96 -4.78 -12.19
CA TYR A 30 0.56 -4.79 -12.60
C TYR A 30 0.24 -3.69 -13.63
N ASP A 31 0.69 -2.45 -13.43
CA ASP A 31 0.46 -1.34 -14.36
C ASP A 31 1.04 -1.64 -15.76
N LEU A 32 2.26 -2.18 -15.83
CA LEU A 32 2.89 -2.57 -17.10
C LEU A 32 2.09 -3.66 -17.81
N PHE A 33 1.74 -4.75 -17.10
CA PHE A 33 0.96 -5.84 -17.67
C PHE A 33 -0.42 -5.37 -18.15
N TYR A 34 -1.10 -4.55 -17.35
CA TYR A 34 -2.43 -4.05 -17.66
C TYR A 34 -2.42 -3.18 -18.93
N ARG A 35 -1.42 -2.28 -19.04
CA ARG A 35 -1.28 -1.40 -20.20
C ARG A 35 -0.96 -2.17 -21.47
N GLU A 36 -0.11 -3.19 -21.37
CA GLU A 36 0.22 -4.05 -22.52
C GLU A 36 -1.01 -4.83 -23.00
N ALA A 37 -1.84 -5.34 -22.09
CA ALA A 37 -3.04 -6.09 -22.43
C ALA A 37 -4.19 -5.23 -23.00
N THR A 38 -4.32 -3.98 -22.57
CA THR A 38 -5.49 -3.12 -22.88
C THR A 38 -5.21 -2.00 -23.87
N GLY A 39 -3.93 -1.70 -24.15
CA GLY A 39 -3.53 -0.55 -24.95
C GLY A 39 -3.82 0.81 -24.27
N PHE A 40 -4.11 0.81 -22.97
CA PHE A 40 -4.48 2.00 -22.21
C PHE A 40 -3.31 3.00 -22.08
N SER A 41 -3.42 4.14 -22.78
CA SER A 41 -2.35 5.15 -22.89
C SER A 41 -2.48 6.34 -21.93
N LEU A 42 -3.36 6.28 -20.93
CA LEU A 42 -3.55 7.39 -20.00
C LEU A 42 -2.35 7.50 -19.04
N SER A 43 -1.55 8.55 -19.21
CA SER A 43 -0.22 8.68 -18.61
C SER A 43 -0.06 9.87 -17.66
N GLU A 44 -1.09 10.70 -17.44
CA GLU A 44 -0.88 11.94 -16.67
C GLU A 44 -0.90 11.74 -15.16
N LEU A 45 -1.86 10.97 -14.63
CA LEU A 45 -2.08 10.85 -13.18
C LEU A 45 -1.59 9.53 -12.58
N ILE A 46 -1.67 8.44 -13.34
CA ILE A 46 -1.06 7.15 -13.00
C ILE A 46 0.14 6.99 -13.94
N ASN A 47 1.27 7.56 -13.56
CA ASN A 47 2.56 7.30 -14.21
C ASN A 47 3.53 6.64 -13.22
N VAL A 48 4.58 6.02 -13.75
CA VAL A 48 5.59 5.31 -12.95
C VAL A 48 6.12 6.16 -11.80
N SER A 49 6.49 7.42 -12.06
CA SER A 49 7.05 8.33 -11.05
C SER A 49 6.05 8.66 -9.93
N SER A 50 4.81 9.00 -10.30
CA SER A 50 3.73 9.31 -9.37
C SER A 50 3.34 8.11 -8.52
N LEU A 51 3.33 6.91 -9.12
CA LEU A 51 3.02 5.68 -8.43
C LEU A 51 4.09 5.36 -7.39
N ILE A 52 5.37 5.42 -7.78
CA ILE A 52 6.50 5.21 -6.85
C ILE A 52 6.42 6.18 -5.68
N PHE A 53 6.24 7.48 -5.97
CA PHE A 53 6.20 8.51 -4.94
C PHE A 53 5.00 8.33 -3.98
N ILE A 54 3.79 8.20 -4.52
CA ILE A 54 2.56 8.13 -3.73
C ILE A 54 2.52 6.86 -2.89
N VAL A 55 2.87 5.69 -3.46
CA VAL A 55 2.85 4.42 -2.72
C VAL A 55 3.82 4.49 -1.54
N ASN A 56 5.08 4.89 -1.76
CA ASN A 56 6.04 4.98 -0.66
C ASN A 56 5.65 6.01 0.40
N LEU A 57 5.08 7.15 0.00
CA LEU A 57 4.60 8.17 0.94
C LEU A 57 3.42 7.67 1.79
N ILE A 58 2.48 6.94 1.18
CA ILE A 58 1.38 6.29 1.90
C ILE A 58 1.95 5.29 2.91
N PHE A 59 2.87 4.43 2.49
CA PHE A 59 3.42 3.38 3.36
C PHE A 59 4.30 3.89 4.49
N LEU A 60 5.05 4.99 4.26
CA LEU A 60 5.74 5.71 5.33
C LEU A 60 4.73 6.19 6.39
N SER A 61 3.63 6.79 5.93
CA SER A 61 2.56 7.28 6.81
C SER A 61 1.87 6.12 7.54
N LEU A 62 1.64 5.00 6.87
CA LEU A 62 1.05 3.80 7.46
C LEU A 62 1.94 3.18 8.53
N GLY A 63 3.27 3.16 8.35
CA GLY A 63 4.21 2.70 9.37
C GLY A 63 4.15 3.55 10.64
N LEU A 64 4.05 4.88 10.51
CA LEU A 64 3.86 5.80 11.64
C LEU A 64 2.52 5.58 12.34
N ILE A 65 1.43 5.45 11.58
CA ILE A 65 0.10 5.19 12.14
C ILE A 65 0.09 3.84 12.86
N TYR A 66 0.67 2.81 12.27
CA TYR A 66 0.75 1.49 12.86
C TYR A 66 1.48 1.51 14.21
N TYR A 67 2.62 2.22 14.30
CA TYR A 67 3.31 2.44 15.58
C TYR A 67 2.37 3.03 16.64
N PHE A 68 1.61 4.07 16.30
CA PHE A 68 0.65 4.69 17.23
C PHE A 68 -0.42 3.69 17.68
N PHE A 69 -0.95 2.87 16.78
CA PHE A 69 -1.94 1.85 17.13
C PHE A 69 -1.41 0.83 18.14
N VAL A 70 -0.23 0.25 17.87
CA VAL A 70 0.38 -0.77 18.73
C VAL A 70 0.80 -0.17 20.08
N HIS A 71 1.21 1.09 20.12
CA HIS A 71 1.64 1.74 21.36
C HIS A 71 0.46 2.25 22.22
N SER A 72 -0.64 2.71 21.60
CA SER A 72 -1.77 3.30 22.33
C SER A 72 -2.83 2.29 22.76
N PHE A 73 -2.94 1.13 22.09
CA PHE A 73 -4.01 0.17 22.34
C PHE A 73 -3.50 -1.25 22.63
N LYS A 74 -4.10 -1.92 23.62
CA LYS A 74 -3.77 -3.32 23.99
C LYS A 74 -3.94 -4.35 22.87
N ARG A 75 -4.76 -4.04 21.86
CA ARG A 75 -4.98 -4.86 20.64
C ARG A 75 -4.81 -3.99 19.39
N GLY A 76 -3.80 -3.13 19.40
CA GLY A 76 -3.50 -2.17 18.33
C GLY A 76 -3.42 -2.81 16.95
N ASP A 77 -2.81 -3.99 16.85
CA ASP A 77 -2.72 -4.76 15.60
C ASP A 77 -4.07 -5.07 14.97
N ILE A 78 -4.96 -5.67 15.77
CA ILE A 78 -6.27 -6.09 15.29
C ILE A 78 -7.11 -4.87 14.92
N LEU A 79 -7.03 -3.80 15.73
CA LEU A 79 -7.73 -2.55 15.44
C LEU A 79 -7.23 -1.90 14.14
N TYR A 80 -5.90 -1.88 13.94
CA TYR A 80 -5.29 -1.39 12.72
C TYR A 80 -5.75 -2.19 11.50
N ILE A 81 -5.64 -3.53 11.57
CA ILE A 81 -6.04 -4.42 10.48
C ILE A 81 -7.50 -4.20 10.10
N ILE A 82 -8.41 -4.22 11.08
CA ILE A 82 -9.85 -4.05 10.83
C ILE A 82 -10.13 -2.67 10.22
N LEU A 83 -9.57 -1.61 10.79
CA LEU A 83 -9.78 -0.25 10.31
C LEU A 83 -9.29 -0.07 8.87
N PHE A 84 -8.07 -0.50 8.58
CA PHE A 84 -7.47 -0.33 7.25
C PHE A 84 -8.02 -1.31 6.22
N ALA A 85 -8.49 -2.49 6.63
CA ALA A 85 -9.26 -3.39 5.75
C ALA A 85 -10.60 -2.77 5.35
N LEU A 86 -11.33 -2.18 6.31
CA LEU A 86 -12.59 -1.47 6.02
C LEU A 86 -12.34 -0.23 5.16
N LEU A 87 -11.28 0.54 5.44
CA LEU A 87 -10.88 1.68 4.64
C LEU A 87 -10.55 1.26 3.21
N THR A 88 -9.83 0.15 3.03
CA THR A 88 -9.51 -0.42 1.71
C THR A 88 -10.76 -0.83 0.95
N ALA A 89 -11.70 -1.51 1.60
CA ALA A 89 -12.98 -1.87 0.98
C ALA A 89 -13.75 -0.62 0.54
N PHE A 90 -13.78 0.41 1.39
CA PHE A 90 -14.43 1.68 1.08
C PHE A 90 -13.78 2.40 -0.10
N THR A 91 -12.44 2.51 -0.12
CA THR A 91 -11.71 3.18 -1.21
C THR A 91 -11.80 2.40 -2.52
N ALA A 92 -11.81 1.07 -2.48
CA ALA A 92 -12.02 0.22 -3.67
C ALA A 92 -13.43 0.40 -4.26
N VAL A 93 -14.47 0.58 -3.44
CA VAL A 93 -15.81 0.90 -3.95
C VAL A 93 -15.85 2.31 -4.57
N LYS A 94 -15.15 3.26 -3.95
CA LYS A 94 -15.06 4.63 -4.47
C LYS A 94 -14.26 4.73 -5.76
N SER A 95 -13.20 3.93 -5.94
CA SER A 95 -12.43 3.93 -7.19
C SER A 95 -13.26 3.49 -8.40
N MET A 96 -14.24 2.59 -8.21
CA MET A 96 -15.16 2.17 -9.26
C MET A 96 -16.10 3.29 -9.76
N GLN A 97 -16.27 4.36 -9.00
CA GLN A 97 -17.19 5.46 -9.32
C GLN A 97 -16.50 6.67 -9.96
N VAL A 98 -15.17 6.64 -10.10
CA VAL A 98 -14.38 7.79 -10.57
C VAL A 98 -14.70 8.10 -12.04
N HIS A 99 -15.02 9.36 -12.34
CA HIS A 99 -15.23 9.82 -13.71
C HIS A 99 -14.07 10.75 -14.10
N ARG A 100 -13.40 10.44 -15.21
CA ARG A 100 -12.12 11.08 -15.57
C ARG A 100 -12.10 11.68 -16.98
N SER A 101 -12.89 11.15 -17.90
CA SER A 101 -13.00 11.60 -19.30
C SER A 101 -14.44 11.51 -19.78
N ASP A 102 -14.79 12.19 -20.87
CA ASP A 102 -16.08 12.02 -21.53
C ASP A 102 -16.18 10.67 -22.27
N ASP A 103 -15.05 10.01 -22.53
CA ASP A 103 -15.00 8.66 -23.10
C ASP A 103 -15.29 7.58 -22.03
N LEU A 104 -16.38 6.84 -22.26
CA LEU A 104 -16.84 5.76 -21.39
C LEU A 104 -15.84 4.60 -21.30
N THR A 105 -15.16 4.27 -22.40
CA THR A 105 -14.19 3.16 -22.47
C THR A 105 -12.98 3.50 -21.62
N LEU A 106 -12.46 4.72 -21.80
CA LEU A 106 -11.32 5.24 -21.06
C LEU A 106 -11.58 5.29 -19.54
N ASN A 107 -12.79 5.67 -19.14
CA ASN A 107 -13.21 5.62 -17.74
C ASN A 107 -13.27 4.20 -17.19
N ALA A 108 -13.78 3.23 -17.96
CA ALA A 108 -13.87 1.84 -17.52
C ALA A 108 -12.48 1.25 -17.26
N GLU A 109 -11.56 1.44 -18.21
CA GLU A 109 -10.16 1.01 -18.09
C GLU A 109 -9.46 1.68 -16.90
N PHE A 110 -9.63 2.99 -16.73
CA PHE A 110 -9.05 3.73 -15.59
C PHE A 110 -9.59 3.22 -14.25
N ARG A 111 -10.91 3.01 -14.12
CA ARG A 111 -11.54 2.49 -12.90
C ARG A 111 -11.00 1.13 -12.55
N HIS A 112 -10.82 0.26 -13.54
CA HIS A 112 -10.32 -1.08 -13.30
C HIS A 112 -8.86 -1.06 -12.82
N LEU A 113 -7.98 -0.35 -13.54
CA LEU A 113 -6.59 -0.14 -13.14
C LEU A 113 -6.50 0.43 -11.71
N LEU A 114 -7.20 1.53 -11.45
CA LEU A 114 -7.17 2.19 -10.14
C LEU A 114 -7.68 1.28 -9.03
N THR A 115 -8.76 0.55 -9.25
CA THR A 115 -9.35 -0.34 -8.24
C THR A 115 -8.39 -1.44 -7.84
N VAL A 116 -7.71 -2.07 -8.80
CA VAL A 116 -6.74 -3.13 -8.49
C VAL A 116 -5.52 -2.57 -7.76
N LEU A 117 -5.01 -1.40 -8.17
CA LEU A 117 -3.93 -0.72 -7.44
C LEU A 117 -4.33 -0.39 -5.98
N VAL A 118 -5.55 0.10 -5.77
CA VAL A 118 -6.08 0.36 -4.42
C VAL A 118 -6.16 -0.92 -3.60
N ILE A 119 -6.59 -2.04 -4.19
CA ILE A 119 -6.65 -3.34 -3.51
C ILE A 119 -5.23 -3.81 -3.14
N ILE A 120 -4.27 -3.75 -4.06
CA ILE A 120 -2.87 -4.14 -3.79
C ILE A 120 -2.30 -3.32 -2.63
N ILE A 121 -2.42 -1.99 -2.70
CA ILE A 121 -1.94 -1.06 -1.66
C ILE A 121 -2.63 -1.34 -0.32
N GLY A 122 -3.94 -1.50 -0.33
CA GLY A 122 -4.73 -1.69 0.88
C GLY A 122 -4.48 -3.05 1.55
N VAL A 123 -4.37 -4.14 0.79
CA VAL A 123 -4.02 -5.46 1.32
C VAL A 123 -2.60 -5.46 1.89
N ALA A 124 -1.62 -4.91 1.16
CA ALA A 124 -0.25 -4.84 1.63
C ALA A 124 -0.11 -3.90 2.85
N GLY A 125 -0.84 -2.79 2.90
CA GLY A 125 -0.85 -1.88 4.05
C GLY A 125 -1.49 -2.50 5.29
N SER A 126 -2.69 -3.06 5.13
CA SER A 126 -3.46 -3.62 6.26
C SER A 126 -2.86 -4.89 6.84
N LEU A 127 -2.32 -5.79 6.00
CA LEU A 127 -1.81 -7.09 6.43
C LEU A 127 -0.29 -7.19 6.40
N GLY A 128 0.35 -6.60 5.38
CA GLY A 128 1.80 -6.70 5.19
C GLY A 128 2.59 -6.02 6.32
N ILE A 129 2.18 -4.82 6.74
CA ILE A 129 2.86 -4.10 7.83
C ILE A 129 2.80 -4.87 9.16
N PRO A 130 1.62 -5.27 9.69
CA PRO A 130 1.57 -6.04 10.93
C PRO A 130 2.29 -7.39 10.85
N TYR A 131 2.21 -8.06 9.69
CA TYR A 131 2.87 -9.34 9.47
C TYR A 131 4.41 -9.22 9.53
N LEU A 132 4.97 -8.25 8.80
CA LEU A 132 6.42 -8.04 8.76
C LEU A 132 6.96 -7.49 10.08
N PHE A 133 6.20 -6.63 10.77
CA PHE A 133 6.60 -6.09 12.07
C PHE A 133 6.82 -7.19 13.13
N HIS A 134 6.02 -8.27 13.08
CA HIS A 134 6.15 -9.41 13.99
C HIS A 134 7.16 -10.48 13.52
N SER A 135 7.70 -10.35 12.31
CA SER A 135 8.62 -11.33 11.73
C SER A 135 10.04 -11.16 12.30
N LYS A 136 10.50 -12.16 13.06
CA LYS A 136 11.89 -12.19 13.56
C LYS A 136 12.92 -12.20 12.44
N LYS A 137 12.65 -12.95 11.36
CA LYS A 137 13.56 -13.01 10.20
C LYS A 137 13.72 -11.65 9.54
N PHE A 138 12.64 -10.87 9.47
CA PHE A 138 12.67 -9.53 8.91
C PHE A 138 13.50 -8.58 9.78
N ASP A 139 13.31 -8.65 11.10
CA ASP A 139 14.07 -7.86 12.08
C ASP A 139 15.57 -8.17 12.08
N GLU A 140 15.97 -9.41 11.74
CA GLU A 140 17.38 -9.84 11.75
C GLU A 140 18.12 -9.59 10.42
N HIS A 141 17.41 -9.60 9.29
CA HIS A 141 18.03 -9.62 7.95
C HIS A 141 17.75 -8.36 7.12
N VAL A 142 16.83 -7.50 7.54
CA VAL A 142 16.37 -6.35 6.75
C VAL A 142 16.41 -5.03 7.51
N ILE A 143 16.05 -5.04 8.80
CA ILE A 143 16.14 -3.88 9.71
C ILE A 143 17.48 -3.91 10.45
#